data_AF-A0AAE1EWJ6-F1
#
_entry.id   AF-A0AAE1EWJ6-F1
#
_cell.length_a   1.000
_cell.length_b   1.000
_cell.length_c   1.000
_cell.angle_alpha   90.00
_cell.angle_beta   90.00
_cell.angle_gamma   90.00
#
_symmetry.space_group_name_H-M   'P 1'
#
loop_
_entity.id
_entity.type
_entity.pdbx_description
1 polymer ?
#
loop_
_entity_poly.entity_id
_entity_poly.type
_entity_poly.pdbx_seq_one_letter_code
_entity_poly.pdbx_strand_id
1 'polypeptide(L)'
;PLRANLMSSHAEAVSLLEKDLATLSDWDVAARVRERPGRHLVAWMASHCPTRSRREEYITLLQRYIPVHSYGRCGNLTCIRGSSLGGRCWQETLQYNYSFYLAFENSLCDHYITEKLYNPLVFHIVPVVWGGADYSQYLPPHSYIDARQYSPYELATLLMRLHTHPEEYAR
;
A
#
# COMPACT_ATOMS: atom_id res chain seq x y z
N PRO A 1 4.14 -6.91 -24.03
CA PRO A 1 3.41 -7.92 -23.22
C PRO A 1 3.52 -7.58 -21.73
N LEU A 2 2.40 -7.19 -21.11
CA LEU A 2 2.35 -6.86 -19.68
C LEU A 2 2.59 -8.15 -18.87
N ARG A 3 3.54 -8.10 -17.92
CA ARG A 3 3.92 -9.25 -17.08
C ARG A 3 2.70 -9.72 -16.26
N ALA A 4 2.67 -11.01 -15.91
CA ALA A 4 1.51 -11.84 -15.54
C ALA A 4 0.57 -11.38 -14.39
N ASN A 5 0.65 -10.14 -13.91
CA ASN A 5 -0.17 -9.59 -12.82
C ASN A 5 -1.06 -8.41 -13.26
N LEU A 6 -1.27 -8.23 -14.56
CA LEU A 6 -2.08 -7.14 -15.07
C LEU A 6 -3.58 -7.50 -15.13
N MET A 7 -4.30 -7.10 -14.08
CA MET A 7 -5.73 -6.75 -14.00
C MET A 7 -6.81 -7.81 -14.32
N SER A 8 -7.64 -8.13 -13.32
CA SER A 8 -9.07 -8.42 -13.52
C SER A 8 -9.99 -7.64 -12.56
N SER A 9 -9.75 -7.62 -11.23
CA SER A 9 -10.13 -6.52 -10.32
C SER A 9 -9.68 -6.69 -8.84
N HIS A 10 -9.05 -5.67 -8.23
CA HIS A 10 -9.06 -5.33 -6.79
C HIS A 10 -10.38 -5.64 -6.07
N ALA A 11 -11.54 -5.46 -6.71
CA ALA A 11 -12.84 -5.79 -6.10
C ALA A 11 -13.01 -7.29 -5.79
N GLU A 12 -12.70 -8.17 -6.74
CA GLU A 12 -12.69 -9.62 -6.53
C GLU A 12 -11.65 -10.02 -5.48
N ALA A 13 -10.52 -9.30 -5.50
CA ALA A 13 -9.41 -9.55 -4.62
C ALA A 13 -9.76 -9.21 -3.14
N VAL A 14 -10.49 -8.13 -2.91
CA VAL A 14 -10.97 -7.78 -1.57
C VAL A 14 -12.08 -8.75 -1.11
N SER A 15 -12.97 -9.18 -2.01
CA SER A 15 -14.01 -10.17 -1.66
C SER A 15 -13.45 -11.53 -1.22
N LEU A 16 -12.30 -11.93 -1.76
CA LEU A 16 -11.61 -13.15 -1.31
C LEU A 16 -10.96 -12.96 0.07
N LEU A 17 -10.37 -11.80 0.35
CA LEU A 17 -9.92 -11.43 1.71
C LEU A 17 -11.06 -11.40 2.72
N GLU A 18 -12.22 -10.88 2.34
CA GLU A 18 -13.42 -10.87 3.17
C GLU A 18 -13.88 -12.28 3.54
N LYS A 19 -13.83 -13.23 2.60
CA LYS A 19 -14.19 -14.64 2.87
C LYS A 19 -13.22 -15.32 3.84
N ASP A 20 -11.93 -15.03 3.73
CA ASP A 20 -10.90 -15.56 4.62
C ASP A 20 -10.91 -14.88 6.00
N LEU A 21 -11.35 -13.62 6.07
CA LEU A 21 -11.47 -12.84 7.31
C LEU A 21 -12.85 -12.96 7.98
N ALA A 22 -13.88 -13.47 7.30
CA ALA A 22 -15.23 -13.68 7.82
C ALA A 22 -15.30 -14.73 8.96
N THR A 23 -14.22 -15.46 9.23
CA THR A 23 -14.08 -16.28 10.44
C THR A 23 -13.72 -15.47 11.70
N LEU A 24 -13.43 -14.17 11.57
CA LEU A 24 -13.16 -13.24 12.66
C LEU A 24 -14.39 -12.34 12.85
N SER A 25 -15.30 -12.80 13.70
CA SER A 25 -16.72 -12.43 13.78
C SER A 25 -17.08 -11.00 14.23
N ASP A 26 -16.27 -9.97 13.96
CA ASP A 26 -16.61 -8.58 14.31
C ASP A 26 -16.10 -7.54 13.30
N TRP A 27 -15.63 -7.97 12.12
CA TRP A 27 -15.20 -7.04 11.07
C TRP A 27 -16.27 -6.93 9.99
N ASP A 28 -17.05 -5.85 10.03
CA ASP A 28 -17.79 -5.36 8.86
C ASP A 28 -16.79 -4.85 7.80
N VAL A 29 -16.06 -5.78 7.18
CA VAL A 29 -15.31 -5.57 5.93
C VAL A 29 -16.33 -5.61 4.79
N ALA A 30 -17.44 -4.88 4.87
CA ALA A 30 -18.22 -4.59 3.68
C ALA A 30 -17.41 -3.56 2.88
N ALA A 31 -16.40 -4.03 2.14
CA ALA A 31 -15.45 -3.16 1.49
C ALA A 31 -16.16 -2.34 0.43
N ARG A 32 -16.23 -1.04 0.67
CA ARG A 32 -16.31 -0.08 -0.41
C ARG A 32 -14.95 -0.13 -1.11
N VAL A 33 -14.84 -0.96 -2.14
CA VAL A 33 -13.74 -0.88 -3.12
C VAL A 33 -13.59 0.59 -3.47
N ARG A 34 -12.37 1.11 -3.34
CA ARG A 34 -12.13 2.50 -3.66
C ARG A 34 -12.19 2.64 -5.18
N GLU A 35 -13.34 3.05 -5.70
CA GLU A 35 -13.56 3.21 -7.15
C GLU A 35 -12.81 4.41 -7.75
N ARG A 36 -12.23 5.27 -6.90
CA ARG A 36 -11.54 6.48 -7.35
C ARG A 36 -10.23 6.70 -6.62
N PRO A 37 -9.15 7.03 -7.34
CA PRO A 37 -7.89 7.46 -6.74
C PRO A 37 -8.09 8.57 -5.68
N GLY A 38 -7.19 8.61 -4.70
CA GLY A 38 -7.12 9.72 -3.75
C GLY A 38 -6.65 11.01 -4.38
N ARG A 39 -6.68 12.11 -3.62
CA ARG A 39 -6.15 13.40 -4.07
C ARG A 39 -4.63 13.38 -4.22
N HIS A 40 -3.97 12.61 -3.37
CA HIS A 40 -2.52 12.42 -3.34
C HIS A 40 -2.17 11.02 -3.85
N LEU A 41 -0.98 10.91 -4.44
CA LEU A 41 -0.55 9.68 -5.07
C LEU A 41 -0.24 8.59 -4.04
N VAL A 42 0.82 8.79 -3.24
CA VAL A 42 1.35 7.75 -2.36
C VAL A 42 1.80 8.30 -1.01
N ALA A 43 1.47 7.57 0.06
CA ALA A 43 1.93 7.82 1.41
C ALA A 43 2.86 6.71 1.90
N TRP A 44 3.76 7.07 2.83
CA TRP A 44 4.57 6.13 3.59
C TRP A 44 4.65 6.58 5.04
N MET A 45 4.43 5.68 5.99
CA MET A 45 4.61 5.96 7.41
C MET A 45 5.69 5.07 8.00
N ALA A 46 6.73 5.68 8.57
CA ALA A 46 7.83 4.95 9.18
C ALA A 46 8.53 5.73 10.29
N SER A 47 8.90 5.01 11.35
CA SER A 47 9.65 5.54 12.48
C SER A 47 10.95 4.78 12.76
N HIS A 48 11.27 3.77 11.95
CA HIS A 48 12.47 2.93 12.08
C HIS A 48 13.27 2.94 10.77
N CYS A 49 14.42 3.60 10.84
CA CYS A 49 15.43 3.72 9.79
C CYS A 49 16.81 3.85 10.50
N PRO A 50 17.90 3.28 9.96
CA PRO A 50 17.96 2.42 8.77
C PRO A 50 17.34 1.04 9.01
N THR A 51 17.00 0.31 7.95
CA THR A 51 16.45 -1.06 8.05
C THR A 51 17.28 -2.09 7.32
N ARG A 52 17.12 -3.38 7.68
CA ARG A 52 17.81 -4.49 7.01
C ARG A 52 17.37 -4.64 5.55
N SER A 53 16.11 -4.32 5.26
CA SER A 53 15.56 -4.32 3.90
C SER A 53 16.06 -3.17 3.02
N ARG A 54 16.73 -2.16 3.60
CA ARG A 54 17.14 -0.92 2.91
C ARG A 54 15.98 -0.23 2.19
N ARG A 55 14.78 -0.36 2.75
CA ARG A 55 13.55 0.17 2.14
C ARG A 55 13.63 1.69 1.92
N GLU A 56 14.35 2.38 2.80
CA GLU A 56 14.64 3.81 2.72
C GLU A 56 15.44 4.19 1.47
N GLU A 57 16.36 3.32 1.01
CA GLU A 57 17.13 3.55 -0.22
C GLU A 57 16.22 3.47 -1.44
N TYR A 58 15.35 2.45 -1.50
CA TYR A 58 14.39 2.32 -2.59
C TYR A 58 13.42 3.51 -2.63
N ILE A 59 12.90 3.92 -1.48
CA ILE A 59 11.98 5.06 -1.39
C ILE A 59 12.66 6.36 -1.79
N THR A 60 13.92 6.56 -1.40
CA THR A 60 14.72 7.73 -1.82
C THR A 60 14.88 7.77 -3.35
N LEU A 61 15.06 6.62 -4.00
CA LEU A 61 15.12 6.54 -5.46
C LEU A 61 13.75 6.79 -6.10
N LEU A 62 12.68 6.24 -5.53
CA LEU A 62 11.31 6.42 -6.01
C LEU A 62 10.88 7.90 -5.96
N GLN A 63 11.27 8.62 -4.91
CA GLN A 63 11.02 10.06 -4.72
C GLN A 63 11.60 10.94 -5.82
N ARG A 64 12.54 10.44 -6.63
CA ARG A 64 13.07 11.18 -7.78
C ARG A 64 12.09 11.24 -8.95
N TYR A 65 11.10 10.36 -8.98
CA TYR A 65 10.16 10.22 -10.10
C TYR A 65 8.74 10.63 -9.74
N ILE A 66 8.33 10.45 -8.48
CA ILE A 66 7.00 10.80 -7.99
C ILE A 66 7.04 11.38 -6.57
N PRO A 67 6.05 12.21 -6.19
CA PRO A 67 5.94 12.68 -4.81
C PRO A 67 5.56 11.52 -3.87
N VAL A 68 6.40 11.27 -2.86
CA VAL A 68 6.10 10.32 -1.77
C VAL A 68 5.97 11.09 -0.45
N HIS A 69 4.74 11.20 0.04
CA HIS A 69 4.48 11.85 1.33
C HIS A 69 4.89 10.92 2.48
N SER A 70 5.98 11.28 3.15
CA SER A 70 6.63 10.44 4.16
C SER A 70 6.38 10.98 5.56
N TYR A 71 5.67 10.22 6.39
CA TYR A 71 5.31 10.59 7.76
C TYR A 71 6.13 9.83 8.80
N GLY A 72 6.37 10.49 9.94
CA GLY A 72 7.10 9.92 11.06
C GLY A 72 8.60 10.21 11.03
N ARG A 73 9.38 9.51 11.87
CA ARG A 73 10.83 9.80 12.03
C ARG A 73 11.66 9.55 10.78
N CYS A 74 11.17 8.76 9.83
CA CYS A 74 11.84 8.53 8.55
C CYS A 74 11.42 9.52 7.45
N GLY A 75 10.57 10.50 7.76
CA GLY A 75 10.08 11.51 6.84
C GLY A 75 10.00 12.88 7.49
N ASN A 76 9.41 13.84 6.77
CA ASN A 76 9.28 15.23 7.21
C ASN A 76 7.82 15.62 7.52
N LEU A 77 6.85 14.73 7.28
CA LEU A 77 5.45 15.00 7.57
C LEU A 77 5.04 14.41 8.93
N THR A 78 4.07 15.07 9.55
CA THR A 78 3.39 14.59 10.75
C THR A 78 1.91 14.40 10.45
N CYS A 79 1.30 13.45 11.14
CA CYS A 79 -0.13 13.24 11.04
C CYS A 79 -0.87 14.46 11.59
N ILE A 80 -2.11 14.66 11.14
CA ILE A 80 -2.96 15.75 11.62
C ILE A 80 -2.99 15.74 13.15
N ARG A 81 -2.92 16.95 13.74
CA ARG A 81 -2.92 17.20 15.19
C ARG A 81 -1.74 16.56 15.95
N GLY A 82 -0.64 16.27 15.26
CA GLY A 82 0.54 15.66 15.89
C GLY A 82 0.27 14.26 16.45
N SER A 83 -0.76 13.58 15.95
CA SER A 83 -1.10 12.23 16.37
C SER A 83 0.03 11.24 16.07
N SER A 84 0.14 10.20 16.89
CA SER A 84 1.06 9.08 16.63
C SER A 84 0.70 8.38 15.31
N LEU A 85 1.65 7.61 14.75
CA LEU A 85 1.46 6.78 13.55
C LEU A 85 0.51 5.57 13.80
N GLY A 86 -0.64 5.82 14.42
CA GLY A 86 -1.67 4.84 14.77
C GLY A 86 -2.98 5.10 14.05
N GLY A 87 -4.06 4.47 14.53
CA GLY A 87 -5.37 4.45 13.85
C GLY A 87 -5.93 5.83 13.48
N ARG A 88 -5.76 6.86 14.32
CA ARG A 88 -6.22 8.23 14.01
C ARG A 88 -5.51 8.82 12.79
N CYS A 89 -4.22 8.57 12.61
CA CYS A 89 -3.52 9.06 11.42
C CYS A 89 -4.07 8.41 10.17
N TRP A 90 -4.33 7.10 10.22
CA TRP A 90 -4.96 6.39 9.12
C TRP A 90 -6.33 6.96 8.75
N GLN A 91 -7.22 7.11 9.74
CA GLN A 91 -8.59 7.60 9.55
C GLN A 91 -8.65 9.06 9.07
N GLU A 92 -7.90 9.95 9.73
CA GLU A 92 -8.02 11.39 9.49
C GLU A 92 -7.10 11.89 8.37
N THR A 93 -5.94 11.26 8.18
CA THR A 93 -4.90 11.74 7.25
C THR A 93 -4.82 10.90 5.98
N LEU A 94 -4.89 9.57 6.06
CA LEU A 94 -4.57 8.71 4.91
C LEU A 94 -5.81 8.24 4.12
N GLN A 95 -6.79 7.64 4.80
CA GLN A 95 -7.91 6.87 4.23
C GLN A 95 -8.55 7.55 3.01
N TYR A 96 -8.88 8.84 3.11
CA TYR A 96 -9.56 9.55 2.02
C TYR A 96 -8.63 10.31 1.08
N ASN A 97 -7.35 10.46 1.43
CA ASN A 97 -6.44 11.33 0.71
C ASN A 97 -5.51 10.61 -0.26
N TYR A 98 -5.17 9.34 -0.06
CA TYR A 98 -4.13 8.67 -0.85
C TYR A 98 -4.65 7.48 -1.66
N SER A 99 -4.08 7.31 -2.86
CA SER A 99 -4.37 6.16 -3.71
C SER A 99 -3.58 4.93 -3.29
N PHE A 100 -2.31 5.14 -2.93
CA PHE A 100 -1.37 4.07 -2.60
C PHE A 100 -0.73 4.28 -1.23
N TYR A 101 -0.37 3.16 -0.60
CA TYR A 101 0.42 3.15 0.62
C TYR A 101 1.65 2.24 0.47
N LEU A 102 2.84 2.75 0.77
CA LEU A 102 4.07 1.93 0.76
C LEU A 102 4.13 1.04 2.02
N ALA A 103 3.67 -0.20 1.88
CA ALA A 103 3.68 -1.26 2.88
C ALA A 103 5.05 -1.97 2.95
N PHE A 104 6.12 -1.18 3.11
CA PHE A 104 7.49 -1.71 3.01
C PHE A 104 7.97 -2.24 4.36
N GLU A 105 8.34 -3.51 4.42
CA GLU A 105 8.81 -4.18 5.64
C GLU A 105 10.25 -3.82 6.01
N ASN A 106 10.57 -3.93 7.29
CA ASN A 106 11.90 -3.62 7.82
C ASN A 106 12.97 -4.65 7.42
N SER A 107 12.56 -5.86 7.02
CA SER A 107 13.44 -6.97 6.62
C SER A 107 12.81 -7.75 5.46
N LEU A 108 13.66 -8.35 4.63
CA LEU A 108 13.25 -9.24 3.53
C LEU A 108 13.29 -10.69 4.00
N CYS A 109 12.39 -11.07 4.90
CA CYS A 109 12.29 -12.43 5.42
C CYS A 109 11.06 -13.14 4.88
N ASP A 110 11.19 -14.44 4.63
CA ASP A 110 10.07 -15.31 4.26
C ASP A 110 9.02 -15.29 5.37
N HIS A 111 7.75 -15.29 4.97
CA HIS A 111 6.58 -15.23 5.88
C HIS A 111 6.51 -14.01 6.81
N TYR A 112 7.42 -13.02 6.69
CA TYR A 112 7.39 -11.83 7.52
C TYR A 112 6.40 -10.80 6.97
N ILE A 113 5.20 -10.80 7.55
CA ILE A 113 4.11 -9.89 7.24
C ILE A 113 3.64 -9.23 8.54
N THR A 114 3.46 -7.91 8.50
CA THR A 114 3.04 -7.13 9.67
C THR A 114 1.81 -6.28 9.38
N GLU A 115 1.44 -5.40 10.32
CA GLU A 115 0.35 -4.43 10.17
C GLU A 115 0.50 -3.52 8.95
N LYS A 116 1.72 -3.39 8.40
CA LYS A 116 1.99 -2.58 7.20
C LYS A 116 1.22 -3.08 5.98
N LEU A 117 0.97 -4.40 5.90
CA LEU A 117 0.16 -4.99 4.84
C LEU A 117 -1.33 -4.78 5.09
N TYR A 118 -1.77 -5.03 6.31
CA TYR A 118 -3.20 -5.11 6.64
C TYR A 118 -3.86 -3.74 6.83
N ASN A 119 -3.16 -2.77 7.45
CA ASN A 119 -3.72 -1.43 7.67
C ASN A 119 -4.22 -0.74 6.38
N PRO A 120 -3.45 -0.65 5.28
CA PRO A 120 -3.96 0.00 4.08
C PRO A 120 -5.21 -0.70 3.52
N LEU A 121 -5.33 -2.02 3.63
CA LEU A 121 -6.54 -2.75 3.24
C LEU A 121 -7.76 -2.35 4.08
N VAL A 122 -7.60 -2.30 5.41
CA VAL A 122 -8.65 -1.83 6.34
C VAL A 122 -9.10 -0.40 6.02
N PHE A 123 -8.19 0.45 5.56
CA PHE A 123 -8.48 1.84 5.21
C PHE A 123 -8.74 2.06 3.70
N HIS A 124 -8.97 1.00 2.93
CA HIS A 124 -9.31 1.05 1.50
C HIS A 124 -8.28 1.83 0.65
N ILE A 125 -6.99 1.62 0.94
CA ILE A 125 -5.85 2.14 0.18
C ILE A 125 -5.11 0.96 -0.42
N VAL A 126 -4.69 1.07 -1.69
CA VAL A 126 -3.98 -0.03 -2.35
C VAL A 126 -2.56 -0.16 -1.76
N PRO A 127 -2.20 -1.31 -1.15
CA PRO A 127 -0.87 -1.54 -0.65
C PRO A 127 0.14 -1.77 -1.77
N VAL A 128 1.27 -1.06 -1.70
CA VAL A 128 2.48 -1.31 -2.48
C VAL A 128 3.47 -1.99 -1.55
N VAL A 129 3.70 -3.28 -1.74
CA VAL A 129 4.41 -4.13 -0.79
C VAL A 129 5.88 -4.28 -1.16
N TRP A 130 6.72 -4.43 -0.14
CA TRP A 130 8.14 -4.75 -0.27
C TRP A 130 8.57 -5.55 0.95
N GLY A 131 8.85 -6.84 0.77
CA GLY A 131 9.18 -7.77 1.85
C GLY A 131 9.66 -9.11 1.29
N GLY A 132 9.98 -10.07 2.17
CA GLY A 132 10.43 -11.40 1.74
C GLY A 132 9.29 -12.37 1.46
N ALA A 133 8.10 -12.13 2.02
CA ALA A 133 6.96 -13.03 1.88
C ALA A 133 6.48 -13.21 0.44
N ASP A 134 5.87 -14.37 0.19
CA ASP A 134 5.04 -14.62 -0.98
C ASP A 134 3.63 -14.10 -0.72
N TYR A 135 3.39 -12.84 -1.09
CA TYR A 135 2.11 -12.17 -0.85
C TYR A 135 0.93 -12.84 -1.55
N SER A 136 1.15 -13.66 -2.59
CA SER A 136 0.07 -14.36 -3.29
C SER A 136 -0.63 -15.42 -2.42
N GLN A 137 0.02 -15.88 -1.34
CA GLN A 137 -0.55 -16.81 -0.37
C GLN A 137 -1.47 -16.13 0.65
N TYR A 138 -1.41 -14.80 0.76
CA TYR A 138 -2.11 -14.03 1.80
C TYR A 138 -3.09 -13.03 1.22
N LEU A 139 -2.78 -12.53 0.03
CA LEU A 139 -3.54 -11.51 -0.65
C LEU A 139 -3.99 -12.05 -2.01
N PRO A 140 -5.27 -11.92 -2.33
CA PRO A 140 -5.80 -12.28 -3.62
C PRO A 140 -5.12 -11.49 -4.75
N PRO A 141 -4.99 -12.10 -5.94
CA PRO A 141 -4.40 -11.44 -7.09
C PRO A 141 -5.02 -10.07 -7.33
N HIS A 142 -4.22 -9.09 -7.74
CA HIS A 142 -4.68 -7.73 -8.05
C HIS A 142 -5.15 -6.87 -6.84
N SER A 143 -5.03 -7.35 -5.59
CA SER A 143 -5.29 -6.51 -4.41
C SER A 143 -4.10 -5.64 -3.98
N TYR A 144 -2.90 -5.86 -4.54
CA TYR A 144 -1.65 -5.21 -4.12
C TYR A 144 -0.67 -5.07 -5.29
N ILE A 145 0.36 -4.24 -5.10
CA ILE A 145 1.46 -4.07 -6.05
C ILE A 145 2.76 -4.52 -5.38
N ASP A 146 3.40 -5.59 -5.88
CA ASP A 146 4.72 -6.01 -5.40
C ASP A 146 5.83 -5.16 -6.02
N ALA A 147 6.39 -4.24 -5.25
CA ALA A 147 7.43 -3.32 -5.70
C ALA A 147 8.75 -4.03 -6.09
N ARG A 148 8.97 -5.30 -5.66
CA ARG A 148 10.16 -6.08 -6.07
C ARG A 148 10.16 -6.40 -7.56
N GLN A 149 9.00 -6.34 -8.22
CA GLN A 149 8.86 -6.63 -9.64
C GLN A 149 9.25 -5.45 -10.55
N TYR A 150 9.58 -4.29 -9.96
CA TYR A 150 9.77 -3.03 -10.66
C TYR A 150 11.02 -2.29 -10.17
N SER A 151 11.74 -1.67 -11.10
CA SER A 151 12.63 -0.56 -10.74
C SER A 151 11.81 0.63 -10.18
N PRO A 152 12.42 1.55 -9.42
CA PRO A 152 11.72 2.72 -8.90
C PRO A 152 11.05 3.57 -10.01
N TYR A 153 11.65 3.65 -11.20
CA TYR A 153 11.08 4.36 -12.34
C TYR A 153 9.84 3.65 -12.92
N GLU A 154 9.90 2.32 -13.08
CA GLU A 154 8.77 1.54 -13.57
C GLU A 154 7.60 1.57 -12.58
N LEU A 155 7.90 1.46 -11.28
CA LEU A 155 6.88 1.57 -10.23
C LEU A 155 6.24 2.96 -10.25
N ALA A 156 7.04 4.02 -10.32
CA ALA A 156 6.53 5.39 -10.43
C ALA A 156 5.57 5.58 -11.61
N THR A 157 5.95 5.03 -12.78
CA THR A 157 5.13 5.10 -13.99
C THR A 157 3.81 4.33 -13.84
N LEU A 158 3.87 3.13 -13.24
CA LEU A 158 2.68 2.34 -12.94
C LEU A 158 1.73 3.07 -11.98
N LEU A 159 2.25 3.57 -10.85
CA LEU A 159 1.43 4.27 -9.86
C LEU A 159 0.78 5.51 -10.45
N MET A 160 1.50 6.29 -11.25
CA MET A 160 0.95 7.47 -11.91
C MET A 160 -0.15 7.08 -12.90
N ARG A 161 0.07 6.05 -13.73
CA ARG A 161 -0.94 5.55 -14.67
C ARG A 161 -2.23 5.17 -13.95
N LEU A 162 -2.14 4.33 -12.93
CA LEU A 162 -3.32 3.91 -12.16
C LEU A 162 -4.00 5.11 -11.50
N HIS A 163 -3.24 6.07 -10.95
CA HIS A 163 -3.79 7.27 -10.34
C HIS A 163 -4.55 8.19 -11.31
N THR A 164 -4.17 8.23 -12.59
CA THR A 164 -4.83 9.08 -13.59
C THR A 164 -5.90 8.36 -14.42
N HIS A 165 -6.05 7.03 -14.24
CA HIS A 165 -7.01 6.20 -14.96
C HIS A 165 -7.92 5.47 -13.95
N PRO A 166 -9.00 6.11 -13.47
CA PRO A 166 -9.88 5.55 -12.43
C PRO A 166 -10.42 4.17 -12.77
N GLU A 167 -10.70 3.88 -14.04
CA GLU A 167 -11.13 2.58 -14.52
C GLU A 167 -10.06 1.48 -14.36
N GLU A 168 -8.78 1.84 -14.41
CA GLU A 168 -7.69 0.91 -14.13
C GLU A 168 -7.45 0.77 -12.63
N TYR A 169 -7.61 1.86 -11.88
CA TYR A 169 -7.49 1.85 -10.41
C TYR A 169 -8.59 1.04 -9.73
N ALA A 170 -9.83 1.19 -10.21
CA ALA A 170 -11.02 0.56 -9.65
C ALA A 170 -11.18 -0.90 -10.05
N ARG A 171 -10.40 -1.35 -11.04
CA ARG A 171 -10.26 -2.77 -11.33
C ARG A 171 -9.55 -3.37 -10.17
#